data_AF-A0A379UYV1-F1
#
_entry.id   AF-A0A379UYV1-F1
#
_cell.length_a   1.000
_cell.length_b   1.000
_cell.length_c   1.000
_cell.angle_alpha   90.00
_cell.angle_beta   90.00
_cell.angle_gamma   90.00
#
_symmetry.space_group_name_H-M   'P 1'
#
loop_
_entity.id
_entity.type
_entity.pdbx_description
1 polymer ?
#
loop_
_entity_poly.entity_id
_entity_poly.type
_entity_poly.pdbx_seq_one_letter_code
_entity_poly.pdbx_strand_id
1 'polypeptide(L)' 'MLLTRALSNEKEIRWVGSSLEDLLAFPITVRKAVGYQLHKIQYGIEPDDWKPFSEIGAG' A
#
# COMPACT_ATOMS: atom_id res chain seq x y z
N MET A 1 -19.16 0.13 19.33
CA MET A 1 -18.56 1.47 19.13
C MET A 1 -18.17 1.59 17.67
N LEU A 2 -19.11 2.01 16.82
CA LEU A 2 -19.02 2.02 15.35
C LEU A 2 -19.00 3.46 14.84
N LEU A 3 -17.89 4.15 15.04
CA LEU A 3 -17.63 5.52 14.56
C LEU A 3 -16.13 5.46 14.19
N THR A 4 -15.64 5.56 12.96
CA THR A 4 -15.84 6.62 11.95
C THR A 4 -15.24 6.17 10.60
N ARG A 5 -15.49 4.95 10.12
CA ARG A 5 -14.81 4.40 8.92
C ARG A 5 -15.43 4.83 7.56
N ALA A 6 -16.20 5.91 7.53
CA ALA A 6 -16.90 6.37 6.33
C ALA A 6 -16.66 7.86 5.98
N LEU A 7 -15.57 8.48 6.45
CA LEU A 7 -15.22 9.86 6.08
C LEU A 7 -13.75 10.10 5.68
N SER A 8 -12.90 9.07 5.62
CA SER A 8 -11.62 9.20 4.93
C SER A 8 -11.82 8.79 3.47
N ASN A 9 -11.56 9.71 2.53
CA ASN A 9 -11.53 9.43 1.09
C ASN A 9 -10.32 8.54 0.70
N GLU A 10 -9.83 7.76 1.65
CA GLU A 10 -8.58 7.02 1.65
C GLU A 10 -8.91 5.54 1.44
N LYS A 11 -8.39 4.95 0.37
CA LYS A 11 -8.57 3.51 0.12
C LYS A 11 -7.94 2.71 1.26
N GLU A 12 -8.63 1.66 1.69
CA GLU A 12 -8.11 0.75 2.70
C GLU A 12 -6.94 -0.07 2.14
N ILE A 13 -5.87 -0.21 2.93
CA ILE A 13 -4.80 -1.17 2.66
C ILE A 13 -5.13 -2.50 3.34
N ARG A 14 -5.15 -3.57 2.56
CA ARG A 14 -5.28 -4.94 3.06
C ARG A 14 -3.96 -5.67 2.87
N TRP A 15 -3.35 -6.06 3.98
CA TRP A 15 -2.18 -6.93 4.00
C TRP A 15 -2.62 -8.39 3.79
N VAL A 16 -1.83 -9.16 3.06
CA VAL A 16 -2.14 -10.54 2.65
C VAL A 16 -0.92 -11.40 2.92
N GLY A 17 -1.11 -12.52 3.61
CA GLY A 17 0.00 -13.39 4.01
C GLY A 17 0.99 -12.66 4.92
N SER A 18 2.29 -12.79 4.63
CA SER A 18 3.39 -12.18 5.39
C SER A 18 3.70 -10.73 5.00
N SER A 19 2.93 -10.11 4.10
CA SER A 19 3.36 -8.86 3.46
C SER A 19 3.56 -7.69 4.42
N LEU A 20 2.86 -7.66 5.55
CA LEU A 20 3.08 -6.66 6.59
C LEU A 20 4.36 -6.96 7.38
N GLU A 21 4.57 -8.21 7.78
CA GLU A 21 5.76 -8.65 8.51
C GLU A 21 7.03 -8.43 7.67
N ASP A 22 6.97 -8.76 6.38
CA ASP A 22 8.04 -8.54 5.41
C ASP A 22 8.34 -7.05 5.27
N LEU A 23 7.32 -6.18 5.21
CA LEU A 23 7.51 -4.73 5.22
C LEU A 23 8.18 -4.25 6.51
N LEU A 24 7.75 -4.78 7.65
CA LEU A 24 8.28 -4.39 8.96
C LEU A 24 9.73 -4.84 9.17
N ALA A 25 10.18 -5.90 8.49
CA ALA A 25 11.57 -6.37 8.53
C ALA A 25 12.57 -5.40 7.86
N PHE A 26 12.12 -4.48 7.00
CA PHE A 26 13.00 -3.50 6.36
C PHE A 26 13.51 -2.42 7.32
N PRO A 27 14.66 -1.77 6.98
CA PRO A 27 15.14 -0.60 7.70
C PRO A 27 14.10 0.53 7.75
N ILE A 28 14.18 1.36 8.79
CA ILE A 28 13.22 2.46 9.02
C ILE A 28 13.10 3.43 7.83
N THR A 29 14.19 3.67 7.10
CA THR A 29 14.21 4.54 5.93
C THR A 29 13.32 3.99 4.81
N VAL A 30 13.39 2.69 4.57
CA VAL A 30 12.57 1.99 3.58
C VAL A 30 11.10 2.00 4.00
N ARG A 31 10.80 1.70 5.27
CA ARG A 31 9.41 1.73 5.76
C ARG A 31 8.75 3.11 5.62
N LYS A 32 9.51 4.18 5.86
CA LYS A 32 9.03 5.56 5.62
C LYS A 32 8.74 5.82 4.14
N ALA A 33 9.63 5.39 3.26
CA ALA A 33 9.43 5.54 1.81
C ALA A 33 8.18 4.78 1.35
N VAL A 34 8.02 3.51 1.77
CA VAL A 34 6.84 2.71 1.46
C VAL A 34 5.56 3.35 1.99
N GLY A 35 5.56 3.84 3.23
CA GLY A 35 4.41 4.55 3.81
C GLY A 35 3.97 5.76 2.97
N TYR A 36 4.92 6.52 2.43
CA TYR A 36 4.63 7.65 1.55
C TYR A 36 4.02 7.20 0.21
N GLN A 37 4.54 6.15 -0.40
CA GLN A 37 3.99 5.61 -1.66
C GLN A 37 2.59 5.01 -1.45
N LEU A 38 2.37 4.29 -0.35
CA LEU A 38 1.06 3.76 0.00
C LEU A 38 0.04 4.87 0.21
N HIS A 39 0.41 5.93 0.93
CA HIS A 39 -0.45 7.09 1.13
C HIS A 39 -0.92 7.71 -0.20
N LYS A 40 -0.03 7.87 -1.19
CA LYS A 40 -0.41 8.32 -2.54
C LYS A 40 -1.51 7.44 -3.15
N ILE A 41 -1.29 6.13 -3.16
CA ILE A 41 -2.23 5.15 -3.72
C ILE A 41 -3.58 5.21 -3.03
N GLN A 42 -3.57 5.39 -1.70
CA GLN A 42 -4.81 5.48 -0.94
C GLN A 42 -5.65 6.71 -1.32
N TYR A 43 -5.03 7.80 -1.79
CA TYR A 43 -5.72 8.98 -2.32
C TYR A 43 -5.88 8.97 -3.85
N GLY A 44 -5.60 7.84 -4.51
CA GLY A 44 -5.71 7.72 -5.97
C GLY A 44 -4.62 8.46 -6.74
N ILE A 45 -3.52 8.82 -6.08
CA ILE A 45 -2.33 9.41 -6.68
C ILE A 45 -1.39 8.27 -7.09
N GLU A 46 -0.78 8.39 -8.27
CA GLU A 46 0.21 7.43 -8.74
C GLU A 46 1.48 7.48 -7.87
N PRO A 47 2.06 6.32 -7.50
CA PRO A 47 3.37 6.26 -6.84
C PRO A 47 4.50 6.66 -7.80
N ASP A 48 5.71 6.89 -7.28
CA ASP A 48 6.78 7.48 -8.08
C ASP A 48 7.41 6.52 -9.12
N ASP A 49 7.67 5.27 -8.73
CA ASP A 49 8.41 4.29 -9.55
C ASP A 49 7.59 3.01 -9.80
N TRP A 50 6.43 3.13 -10.44
CA TRP A 50 5.59 1.97 -10.78
C TRP A 50 5.54 1.70 -12.28
N LYS A 51 5.20 0.46 -12.62
CA LYS A 51 4.87 0.05 -13.98
C LYS A 51 3.59 -0.78 -13.95
N PRO A 52 2.69 -0.61 -14.93
CA PRO A 52 1.53 -1.49 -15.06
C PRO A 52 2.01 -2.92 -15.30
N PHE A 53 1.47 -3.86 -14.54
CA PHE A 53 1.72 -5.27 -14.77
C PHE A 53 0.66 -5.80 -15.74
N SER A 54 0.98 -5.81 -17.03
CA SER A 54 0.11 -6.36 -18.08
C SER A 54 0.26 -7.88 -18.12
N GLU A 55 -0.82 -8.58 -17.79
CA GLU A 55 -1.02 -10.03 -17.91
C GLU A 55 0.01 -10.93 -17.18
N ILE A 56 -0.45 -11.61 -16.14
CA ILE A 56 0.19 -12.84 -15.66
C ILE A 56 -0.16 -13.92 -16.70
N GLY A 57 0.80 -14.28 -17.56
CA GLY A 57 0.68 -15.45 -18.43
C GLY A 57 0.44 -16.73 -17.60
N ALA A 58 -0.04 -17.80 -18.23
CA ALA A 58 -0.59 -18.98 -17.55
C ALA A 58 0.38 -19.80 -16.64
N GLY A 59 1.59 -19.30 -16.38
CA GLY A 59 2.66 -20.00 -15.70
C GLY A 59 3.61 -20.68 -16.67
#